data_AF-A0A959IGD1-F1
#
_entry.id   AF-A0A959IGD1-F1
#
_cell.length_a   1.000
_cell.length_b   1.000
_cell.length_c   1.000
_cell.angle_alpha   90.00
_cell.angle_beta   90.00
_cell.angle_gamma   90.00
#
_symmetry.space_group_name_H-M   'P 1'
#
loop_
_entity.id
_entity.type
_entity.pdbx_description
1 polymer ?
#
loop_
_entity_poly.entity_id
_entity_poly.type
_entity_poly.pdbx_seq_one_letter_code
_entity_poly.pdbx_strand_id
1 'polypeptide(L)'
;MKIQPNQIADHNDKLKKDHGEAFAYLQLQLDKKGIDTDAILEKVAAFEVAIPSWALGTGGTRFGRFPGGGEPRSLEEKIEDVGMLQALNKASGAISLHIPWDIPTDAQAIKDLAASVDLRFDVVNSNTFQDQTDQKLSYKFGSLQHVDKSVRQQAIDHNIEVIKYGKALGSDALTVWLSDGSCFPGQLNFRRAFQNTYESLQAIYAALPTDW
;
A
#
# COMPACT_ATOMS: atom_id res chain seq x y z
N MET A 1 -17.80 2.95 -10.24
CA MET A 1 -18.33 2.84 -11.62
C MET A 1 -17.32 2.02 -12.43
N LYS A 2 -17.71 0.93 -13.10
CA LYS A 2 -16.73 0.10 -13.86
C LYS A 2 -16.61 0.61 -15.29
N ILE A 3 -15.40 1.04 -15.68
CA ILE A 3 -15.11 1.44 -17.06
C ILE A 3 -15.15 0.19 -17.94
N GLN A 4 -15.92 0.26 -19.02
CA GLN A 4 -16.05 -0.85 -19.95
C GLN A 4 -14.91 -0.83 -20.98
N PRO A 5 -14.40 -1.99 -21.41
CA PRO A 5 -13.29 -2.06 -22.37
C PRO A 5 -13.57 -1.30 -23.69
N ASN A 6 -14.80 -1.28 -24.15
CA ASN A 6 -15.20 -0.53 -25.35
C ASN A 6 -15.06 0.99 -25.15
N GLN A 7 -15.32 1.52 -23.96
CA GLN A 7 -15.14 2.96 -23.68
C GLN A 7 -13.68 3.37 -23.81
N ILE A 8 -12.75 2.51 -23.36
CA ILE A 8 -11.30 2.73 -23.49
C ILE A 8 -10.90 2.65 -24.97
N ALA A 9 -11.37 1.62 -25.68
CA ALA A 9 -11.07 1.46 -27.11
C ALA A 9 -11.57 2.65 -27.94
N ASP A 10 -12.83 3.05 -27.74
CA ASP A 10 -13.45 4.19 -28.44
C ASP A 10 -12.73 5.52 -28.14
N HIS A 11 -12.18 5.68 -26.93
CA HIS A 11 -11.37 6.84 -26.59
C HIS A 11 -10.00 6.80 -27.28
N ASN A 12 -9.32 5.65 -27.23
CA ASN A 12 -8.00 5.46 -27.82
C ASN A 12 -8.02 5.61 -29.34
N ASP A 13 -9.05 5.09 -30.02
CA ASP A 13 -9.16 5.16 -31.49
C ASP A 13 -9.23 6.60 -32.01
N LYS A 14 -9.83 7.53 -31.23
CA LYS A 14 -9.87 8.96 -31.57
C LYS A 14 -8.49 9.62 -31.56
N LEU A 15 -7.57 9.13 -30.73
CA LEU A 15 -6.24 9.70 -30.52
C LEU A 15 -5.13 8.91 -31.24
N LYS A 16 -5.46 7.72 -31.76
CA LYS A 16 -4.50 6.74 -32.27
C LYS A 16 -3.62 7.27 -33.40
N LYS A 17 -4.21 8.04 -34.33
CA LYS A 17 -3.49 8.61 -35.46
C LYS A 17 -2.40 9.58 -34.99
N ASP A 18 -2.80 10.60 -34.22
CA ASP A 18 -1.91 11.64 -33.74
C ASP A 18 -0.83 11.07 -32.82
N HIS A 19 -1.18 10.11 -31.96
CA HIS A 19 -0.23 9.38 -31.13
C HIS A 19 0.80 8.61 -31.97
N GLY A 20 0.35 7.89 -33.01
CA GLY A 20 1.24 7.14 -33.90
C GLY A 20 2.24 8.02 -34.65
N GLU A 21 1.78 9.17 -35.17
CA GLU A 21 2.65 10.14 -35.84
C GLU A 21 3.71 10.74 -34.89
N ALA A 22 3.30 11.14 -33.68
CA ALA A 22 4.20 11.67 -32.67
C ALA A 22 5.21 10.62 -32.18
N PHE A 23 4.76 9.38 -31.96
CA PHE A 23 5.61 8.28 -31.52
C PHE A 23 6.64 7.91 -32.58
N ALA A 24 6.26 7.83 -33.85
CA ALA A 24 7.19 7.56 -34.96
C ALA A 24 8.29 8.63 -35.05
N TYR A 25 7.95 9.91 -34.81
CA TYR A 25 8.95 10.97 -34.75
C TYR A 25 9.92 10.78 -33.58
N LEU A 26 9.43 10.42 -32.39
CA LEU A 26 10.27 10.13 -31.24
C LEU A 26 11.21 8.95 -31.49
N GLN A 27 10.69 7.85 -32.03
CA GLN A 27 11.47 6.65 -32.38
C GLN A 27 12.63 7.03 -33.32
N LEU A 28 12.36 7.81 -34.38
CA LEU A 28 13.41 8.31 -35.27
C LEU A 28 14.49 9.13 -34.55
N GLN A 29 14.13 9.92 -33.52
CA GLN A 29 15.10 10.69 -32.74
C GLN A 29 15.95 9.80 -31.82
N LEU A 30 15.36 8.73 -31.27
CA LEU A 30 16.05 7.77 -30.42
C LEU A 30 16.99 6.88 -31.25
N ASP A 31 16.54 6.42 -32.42
CA ASP A 31 17.33 5.61 -33.33
C ASP A 31 18.59 6.35 -33.80
N LYS A 32 18.47 7.66 -34.11
CA LYS A 32 19.62 8.53 -34.44
C LYS A 32 20.64 8.64 -33.32
N LYS A 33 20.24 8.41 -32.07
CA LYS A 33 21.12 8.39 -30.89
C LYS A 33 21.62 6.98 -30.58
N GLY A 34 21.26 5.97 -31.39
CA GLY A 34 21.59 4.56 -31.14
C GLY A 34 20.86 3.97 -29.93
N ILE A 35 19.69 4.53 -29.58
CA ILE A 35 18.87 4.05 -28.45
C ILE A 35 17.77 3.14 -28.99
N ASP A 36 17.71 1.92 -28.48
CA ASP A 36 16.66 0.95 -28.80
C ASP A 36 15.33 1.33 -28.13
N THR A 37 14.38 1.78 -28.95
CA THR A 37 13.06 2.23 -28.49
C THR A 37 12.21 1.07 -27.98
N ASP A 38 12.27 -0.10 -28.61
CA ASP A 38 11.45 -1.26 -28.23
C ASP A 38 11.90 -1.80 -26.88
N ALA A 39 13.21 -1.85 -26.63
CA ALA A 39 13.77 -2.22 -25.33
C ALA A 39 13.37 -1.25 -24.20
N ILE A 40 13.15 0.04 -24.51
CA ILE A 40 12.62 1.01 -23.53
C ILE A 40 11.15 0.74 -23.27
N LEU A 41 10.35 0.52 -24.32
CA LEU A 41 8.93 0.22 -24.19
C LEU A 41 8.67 -1.01 -23.34
N GLU A 42 9.45 -2.08 -23.52
CA GLU A 42 9.36 -3.28 -22.70
C GLU A 42 9.57 -2.98 -21.20
N LYS A 43 10.56 -2.14 -20.87
CA LYS A 43 10.84 -1.73 -19.49
C LYS A 43 9.73 -0.87 -18.90
N VAL A 44 9.17 0.05 -19.69
CA VAL A 44 8.07 0.92 -19.24
C VAL A 44 6.79 0.12 -19.07
N ALA A 45 6.49 -0.80 -19.99
CA ALA A 45 5.31 -1.67 -19.92
C ALA A 45 5.37 -2.67 -18.76
N ALA A 46 6.57 -3.09 -18.35
CA ALA A 46 6.77 -3.96 -17.20
C ALA A 46 6.82 -3.22 -15.85
N PHE A 47 6.85 -1.88 -15.85
CA PHE A 47 6.95 -1.09 -14.63
C PHE A 47 5.61 -1.02 -13.89
N GLU A 48 5.61 -1.48 -12.65
CA GLU A 48 4.42 -1.57 -11.80
C GLU A 48 4.68 -0.84 -10.48
N VAL A 49 3.64 -0.18 -9.96
CA VAL A 49 3.66 0.49 -8.65
C VAL A 49 2.39 0.14 -7.90
N ALA A 50 2.54 -0.44 -6.70
CA ALA A 50 1.41 -0.75 -5.84
C ALA A 50 0.70 0.53 -5.38
N ILE A 51 -0.63 0.49 -5.39
CA ILE A 51 -1.45 1.62 -4.93
C ILE A 51 -1.82 1.42 -3.46
N PRO A 52 -1.57 2.42 -2.59
CA PRO A 52 -1.97 2.34 -1.20
C PRO A 52 -3.49 2.50 -1.04
N SER A 53 -4.15 1.55 -0.36
CA SER A 53 -5.59 1.56 -0.10
C SER A 53 -6.09 2.86 0.57
N TRP A 54 -5.27 3.49 1.40
CA TRP A 54 -5.60 4.70 2.15
C TRP A 54 -5.55 5.99 1.32
N ALA A 55 -5.05 5.94 0.07
CA ALA A 55 -4.99 7.10 -0.81
C ALA A 55 -6.23 7.29 -1.69
N LEU A 56 -7.13 6.30 -1.73
CA LEU A 56 -8.34 6.34 -2.57
C LEU A 56 -9.45 7.20 -1.95
N GLY A 57 -9.49 7.27 -0.61
CA GLY A 57 -10.31 8.25 0.08
C GLY A 57 -9.64 9.62 0.09
N THR A 58 -10.44 10.70 0.10
CA THR A 58 -9.91 12.05 0.25
C THR A 58 -9.13 12.14 1.55
N GLY A 59 -7.86 12.51 1.43
CA GLY A 59 -6.96 12.73 2.56
C GLY A 59 -7.40 13.91 3.44
N GLY A 60 -6.67 14.14 4.52
CA GLY A 60 -6.94 15.24 5.43
C GLY A 60 -5.64 15.79 6.01
N THR A 61 -5.75 16.94 6.64
CA THR A 61 -4.68 17.50 7.47
C THR A 61 -5.14 17.53 8.92
N ARG A 62 -4.23 17.88 9.84
CA ARG A 62 -4.60 18.16 11.23
C ARG A 62 -5.62 19.30 11.40
N PHE A 63 -5.89 20.09 10.36
CA PHE A 63 -6.82 21.22 10.40
C PHE A 63 -8.21 20.88 9.87
N GLY A 64 -8.33 19.87 9.00
CA GLY A 64 -9.61 19.55 8.38
C GLY A 64 -9.50 18.50 7.28
N ARG A 65 -10.66 17.90 6.99
CA ARG A 65 -10.89 16.92 5.92
C ARG A 65 -12.17 17.33 5.20
N PHE A 66 -12.11 17.40 3.87
CA PHE A 66 -13.21 17.87 3.02
C PHE A 66 -13.55 16.80 1.97
N PRO A 67 -14.33 15.77 2.34
CA PRO A 67 -14.61 14.65 1.44
C PRO A 67 -15.41 15.08 0.21
N GLY A 68 -15.07 14.46 -0.93
CA GLY A 68 -15.86 14.57 -2.15
C GLY A 68 -17.10 13.67 -2.15
N GLY A 69 -17.86 13.70 -3.25
CA GLY A 69 -18.88 12.70 -3.52
C GLY A 69 -18.26 11.41 -4.06
N GLY A 70 -18.75 10.25 -3.62
CA GLY A 70 -18.27 8.95 -4.11
C GLY A 70 -17.03 8.40 -3.40
N GLU A 71 -16.77 8.80 -2.16
CA GLU A 71 -15.68 8.26 -1.34
C GLU A 71 -15.85 6.75 -1.10
N PRO A 72 -14.78 5.94 -1.21
CA PRO A 72 -14.84 4.53 -0.85
C PRO A 72 -15.00 4.36 0.67
N ARG A 73 -15.91 3.48 1.06
CA ARG A 73 -16.36 3.26 2.44
C ARG A 73 -15.93 1.89 2.99
N SER A 74 -15.51 0.99 2.11
CA SER A 74 -15.06 -0.35 2.47
C SER A 74 -13.81 -0.74 1.69
N LEU A 75 -13.17 -1.84 2.10
CA LEU A 75 -12.02 -2.39 1.39
C LEU A 75 -12.39 -2.79 -0.04
N GLU A 76 -13.57 -3.35 -0.24
CA GLU A 76 -14.09 -3.74 -1.56
C GLU A 76 -14.20 -2.53 -2.49
N GLU A 77 -14.77 -1.41 -2.01
CA GLU A 77 -14.86 -0.18 -2.81
C GLU A 77 -13.47 0.37 -3.16
N LYS A 78 -12.51 0.33 -2.22
CA LYS A 78 -11.11 0.71 -2.50
C LYS A 78 -10.47 -0.19 -3.57
N ILE A 79 -10.71 -1.51 -3.52
CA ILE A 79 -10.21 -2.47 -4.52
C ILE A 79 -10.80 -2.16 -5.89
N GLU A 80 -12.09 -1.87 -5.98
CA GLU A 80 -12.73 -1.49 -7.24
C GLU A 80 -12.15 -0.19 -7.83
N ASP A 81 -11.86 0.80 -6.97
CA ASP A 81 -11.26 2.07 -7.39
C ASP A 81 -9.81 1.88 -7.88
N VAL A 82 -9.00 1.06 -7.20
CA VAL A 82 -7.65 0.69 -7.71
C VAL A 82 -7.74 -0.12 -8.99
N GLY A 83 -8.74 -0.99 -9.12
CA GLY A 83 -9.00 -1.75 -10.34
C GLY A 83 -9.27 -0.84 -11.54
N MET A 84 -9.96 0.29 -11.33
CA MET A 84 -10.11 1.31 -12.36
C MET A 84 -8.77 1.93 -12.75
N LEU A 85 -7.89 2.24 -11.80
CA LEU A 85 -6.55 2.75 -12.11
C LEU A 85 -5.77 1.75 -12.96
N GLN A 86 -5.75 0.48 -12.55
CA GLN A 86 -5.06 -0.58 -13.29
C GLN A 86 -5.63 -0.81 -14.69
N ALA A 87 -6.95 -0.70 -14.86
CA ALA A 87 -7.58 -0.79 -16.18
C ALA A 87 -7.11 0.34 -17.13
N LEU A 88 -6.83 1.53 -16.59
CA LEU A 88 -6.46 2.72 -17.37
C LEU A 88 -4.96 2.84 -17.62
N ASN A 89 -4.12 2.63 -16.59
CA ASN A 89 -2.68 2.89 -16.67
C ASN A 89 -1.83 1.63 -16.89
N LYS A 90 -2.37 0.43 -16.60
CA LYS A 90 -1.68 -0.86 -16.68
C LYS A 90 -0.34 -0.91 -15.92
N ALA A 91 -0.21 -0.13 -14.85
CA ALA A 91 1.00 0.02 -14.03
C ALA A 91 0.66 0.06 -12.52
N SER A 92 -0.54 -0.37 -12.15
CA SER A 92 -1.10 -0.35 -10.79
C SER A 92 -1.68 -1.71 -10.42
N GLY A 93 -1.07 -2.80 -10.88
CA GLY A 93 -1.55 -4.18 -10.74
C GLY A 93 -1.49 -4.76 -9.33
N ALA A 94 -1.25 -3.93 -8.31
CA ALA A 94 -1.21 -4.35 -6.92
C ALA A 94 -1.78 -3.27 -5.97
N ILE A 95 -2.37 -3.71 -4.86
CA ILE A 95 -2.86 -2.85 -3.78
C ILE A 95 -2.13 -3.17 -2.47
N SER A 96 -1.67 -2.13 -1.76
CA SER A 96 -1.05 -2.24 -0.45
C SER A 96 -2.06 -1.89 0.65
N LEU A 97 -2.18 -2.75 1.66
CA LEU A 97 -3.21 -2.63 2.70
C LEU A 97 -2.63 -2.10 4.01
N HIS A 98 -3.47 -1.45 4.81
CA HIS A 98 -3.10 -0.95 6.13
C HIS A 98 -4.02 -1.51 7.21
N ILE A 99 -3.46 -2.25 8.15
CA ILE A 99 -4.22 -2.92 9.22
C ILE A 99 -4.14 -2.06 10.50
N PRO A 100 -5.29 -1.73 11.14
CA PRO A 100 -6.60 -2.36 11.00
C PRO A 100 -7.62 -1.65 10.07
N TRP A 101 -7.22 -0.63 9.31
CA TRP A 101 -8.17 0.08 8.43
C TRP A 101 -8.78 -0.80 7.34
N ASP A 102 -8.06 -1.84 6.93
CA ASP A 102 -8.40 -2.73 5.81
C ASP A 102 -8.42 -4.21 6.24
N ILE A 103 -8.92 -4.53 7.44
CA ILE A 103 -9.06 -5.94 7.85
C ILE A 103 -10.05 -6.64 6.91
N PRO A 104 -9.64 -7.73 6.24
CA PRO A 104 -10.56 -8.50 5.41
C PRO A 104 -11.54 -9.26 6.31
N THR A 105 -12.83 -9.17 6.00
CA THR A 105 -13.89 -9.95 6.67
C THR A 105 -13.86 -11.42 6.23
N ASP A 106 -13.61 -11.65 4.93
CA ASP A 106 -13.36 -12.95 4.32
C ASP A 106 -12.18 -12.80 3.35
N ALA A 107 -11.04 -13.40 3.70
CA ALA A 107 -9.82 -13.29 2.91
C ALA A 107 -9.97 -13.90 1.50
N GLN A 108 -10.77 -14.97 1.34
CA GLN A 108 -10.95 -15.60 0.03
C GLN A 108 -11.81 -14.72 -0.87
N ALA A 109 -12.92 -14.19 -0.36
CA ALA A 109 -13.78 -13.28 -1.11
C ALA A 109 -13.02 -12.01 -1.55
N ILE A 110 -12.18 -11.46 -0.67
CA ILE A 110 -11.35 -10.30 -0.97
C ILE A 110 -10.30 -10.61 -2.05
N LYS A 111 -9.70 -11.80 -2.03
CA LYS A 111 -8.79 -12.24 -3.10
C LYS A 111 -9.50 -12.43 -4.43
N ASP A 112 -10.68 -13.03 -4.43
CA ASP A 112 -11.47 -13.24 -5.64
C ASP A 112 -11.89 -11.91 -6.25
N LEU A 113 -12.26 -10.93 -5.42
CA LEU A 113 -12.56 -9.57 -5.86
C LEU A 113 -11.34 -8.89 -6.47
N ALA A 114 -10.18 -8.91 -5.80
CA ALA A 114 -8.95 -8.32 -6.33
C ALA A 114 -8.54 -8.94 -7.67
N ALA A 115 -8.59 -10.28 -7.78
CA ALA A 115 -8.30 -10.99 -9.01
C ALA A 115 -9.27 -10.62 -10.15
N SER A 116 -10.55 -10.36 -9.84
CA SER A 116 -11.55 -9.96 -10.84
C SER A 116 -11.28 -8.59 -11.49
N VAL A 117 -10.40 -7.78 -10.89
CA VAL A 117 -10.00 -6.46 -11.38
C VAL A 117 -8.50 -6.37 -11.68
N ASP A 118 -7.86 -7.52 -11.96
CA ASP A 118 -6.43 -7.65 -12.29
C ASP A 118 -5.49 -7.12 -11.19
N LEU A 119 -5.86 -7.26 -9.92
CA LEU A 119 -5.04 -6.85 -8.77
C LEU A 119 -4.54 -8.04 -7.96
N ARG A 120 -3.29 -7.91 -7.50
CA ARG A 120 -2.72 -8.69 -6.39
C ARG A 120 -2.59 -7.83 -5.13
N PHE A 121 -2.28 -8.46 -4.01
CA PHE A 121 -1.88 -7.74 -2.79
C PHE A 121 -0.36 -7.58 -2.76
N ASP A 122 0.08 -6.35 -2.50
CA ASP A 122 1.49 -6.04 -2.25
C ASP A 122 1.80 -6.20 -0.76
N VAL A 123 2.70 -5.40 -0.19
CA VAL A 123 3.01 -5.41 1.25
C VAL A 123 1.80 -5.05 2.10
N VAL A 124 1.72 -5.65 3.29
CA VAL A 124 0.82 -5.22 4.37
C VAL A 124 1.51 -4.23 5.30
N ASN A 125 0.77 -3.26 5.82
CA ASN A 125 1.29 -2.20 6.69
C ASN A 125 0.63 -2.27 8.08
N SER A 126 1.45 -2.29 9.13
CA SER A 126 0.97 -2.27 10.51
C SER A 126 0.69 -0.86 11.01
N ASN A 127 -0.46 -0.63 11.67
CA ASN A 127 -0.73 0.60 12.41
C ASN A 127 -0.50 0.44 13.92
N THR A 128 0.58 1.00 14.42
CA THR A 128 0.83 1.17 15.87
C THR A 128 1.09 2.63 16.25
N PHE A 129 0.63 3.57 15.42
CA PHE A 129 0.75 5.01 15.62
C PHE A 129 -0.57 5.67 16.02
N GLN A 130 -1.65 4.90 16.04
CA GLN A 130 -2.99 5.31 16.41
C GLN A 130 -3.62 4.28 17.35
N ASP A 131 -4.32 4.76 18.38
CA ASP A 131 -5.12 3.90 19.26
C ASP A 131 -6.40 3.45 18.57
N GLN A 132 -6.70 2.16 18.66
CA GLN A 132 -7.93 1.57 18.14
C GLN A 132 -9.03 1.55 19.22
N THR A 133 -10.31 1.50 18.81
CA THR A 133 -11.47 1.63 19.73
C THR A 133 -11.42 0.67 20.92
N ASP A 134 -11.02 -0.59 20.69
CA ASP A 134 -11.00 -1.64 21.72
C ASP A 134 -9.58 -1.95 22.25
N GLN A 135 -8.62 -1.06 21.97
CA GLN A 135 -7.23 -1.23 22.37
C GLN A 135 -7.06 -1.07 23.89
N LYS A 136 -6.37 -2.04 24.53
CA LYS A 136 -6.19 -2.04 25.98
C LYS A 136 -5.17 -1.01 26.46
N LEU A 137 -4.06 -0.88 25.72
CA LEU A 137 -2.94 -0.04 26.10
C LEU A 137 -2.65 0.98 24.99
N SER A 138 -2.62 2.27 25.33
CA SER A 138 -2.37 3.35 24.37
C SER A 138 -0.94 3.35 23.81
N TYR A 139 -0.78 3.74 22.55
CA TYR A 139 0.50 3.99 21.86
C TYR A 139 0.98 5.44 21.93
N LYS A 140 0.32 6.30 22.73
CA LYS A 140 0.65 7.73 22.84
C LYS A 140 2.13 8.05 23.06
N PHE A 141 2.87 7.18 23.76
CA PHE A 141 4.31 7.37 24.04
C PHE A 141 5.22 6.41 23.27
N GLY A 142 4.73 5.92 22.13
CA GLY A 142 5.37 4.92 21.31
C GLY A 142 4.73 3.55 21.46
N SER A 143 5.05 2.70 20.51
CA SER A 143 4.62 1.32 20.40
C SER A 143 5.80 0.38 20.66
N LEU A 144 6.59 0.04 19.65
CA LEU A 144 7.69 -0.93 19.75
C LEU A 144 8.87 -0.44 20.62
N GLN A 145 9.05 0.87 20.79
CA GLN A 145 10.09 1.40 21.68
C GLN A 145 9.62 1.54 23.14
N HIS A 146 8.31 1.39 23.40
CA HIS A 146 7.66 1.87 24.61
C HIS A 146 8.32 1.31 25.88
N VAL A 147 8.43 2.11 26.94
CA VAL A 147 9.13 1.71 28.17
C VAL A 147 8.43 0.56 28.90
N ASP A 148 7.10 0.57 28.90
CA ASP A 148 6.27 -0.53 29.38
C ASP A 148 6.30 -1.69 28.40
N LYS A 149 6.73 -2.86 28.88
CA LYS A 149 6.83 -4.10 28.09
C LYS A 149 5.47 -4.61 27.62
N SER A 150 4.39 -4.35 28.36
CA SER A 150 3.04 -4.78 27.97
C SER A 150 2.56 -4.04 26.71
N VAL A 151 2.88 -2.74 26.57
CA VAL A 151 2.58 -1.96 25.36
C VAL A 151 3.36 -2.50 24.17
N ARG A 152 4.65 -2.81 24.37
CA ARG A 152 5.48 -3.44 23.32
C ARG A 152 4.91 -4.79 22.90
N GLN A 153 4.53 -5.64 23.85
CA GLN A 153 3.93 -6.93 23.55
C GLN A 153 2.65 -6.78 22.73
N GLN A 154 1.76 -5.86 23.09
CA GLN A 154 0.55 -5.59 22.31
C GLN A 154 0.87 -5.15 20.86
N ALA A 155 1.89 -4.31 20.68
CA ALA A 155 2.33 -3.88 19.34
C ALA A 155 3.00 -5.01 18.53
N ILE A 156 3.77 -5.90 19.18
CA ILE A 156 4.33 -7.11 18.57
C ILE A 156 3.19 -8.04 18.13
N ASP A 157 2.24 -8.32 19.02
CA ASP A 157 1.09 -9.18 18.75
C ASP A 157 0.28 -8.64 17.56
N HIS A 158 0.04 -7.33 17.51
CA HIS A 158 -0.61 -6.68 16.37
C HIS A 158 0.13 -6.92 15.05
N ASN A 159 1.45 -6.75 15.03
CA ASN A 159 2.26 -7.00 13.82
C ASN A 159 2.19 -8.47 13.39
N ILE A 160 2.16 -9.41 14.33
CA ILE A 160 1.97 -10.84 14.05
C ILE A 160 0.57 -11.11 13.46
N GLU A 161 -0.47 -10.43 13.94
CA GLU A 161 -1.80 -10.49 13.31
C GLU A 161 -1.79 -9.91 11.89
N VAL A 162 -1.09 -8.79 11.65
CA VAL A 162 -0.93 -8.22 10.30
C VAL A 162 -0.26 -9.23 9.35
N ILE A 163 0.78 -9.94 9.81
CA ILE A 163 1.41 -11.02 9.04
C ILE A 163 0.38 -12.10 8.68
N LYS A 164 -0.47 -12.52 9.62
CA LYS A 164 -1.52 -13.52 9.34
C LYS A 164 -2.50 -13.06 8.27
N TYR A 165 -2.96 -11.82 8.31
CA TYR A 165 -3.81 -11.25 7.26
C TYR A 165 -3.08 -11.19 5.92
N GLY A 166 -1.82 -10.74 5.91
CA GLY A 166 -0.99 -10.71 4.70
C GLY A 166 -0.86 -12.10 4.06
N LYS A 167 -0.52 -13.12 4.85
CA LYS A 167 -0.46 -14.52 4.36
C LYS A 167 -1.78 -15.00 3.79
N ALA A 168 -2.89 -14.70 4.46
CA ALA A 168 -4.22 -15.12 4.00
C ALA A 168 -4.57 -14.49 2.64
N LEU A 169 -4.11 -13.26 2.38
CA LEU A 169 -4.30 -12.52 1.14
C LEU A 169 -3.27 -12.85 0.05
N GLY A 170 -2.16 -13.51 0.41
CA GLY A 170 -1.06 -13.83 -0.51
C GLY A 170 -0.01 -12.71 -0.65
N SER A 171 0.05 -11.80 0.33
CA SER A 171 1.17 -10.87 0.50
C SER A 171 2.42 -11.64 0.94
N ASP A 172 3.59 -11.11 0.62
CA ASP A 172 4.90 -11.68 0.90
C ASP A 172 5.80 -10.79 1.77
N ALA A 173 5.28 -9.65 2.25
CA ALA A 173 6.08 -8.74 3.06
C ALA A 173 5.25 -7.86 4.01
N LEU A 174 5.88 -7.48 5.11
CA LEU A 174 5.36 -6.55 6.11
C LEU A 174 6.19 -5.26 6.09
N THR A 175 5.52 -4.12 5.95
CA THR A 175 6.12 -2.80 6.19
C THR A 175 5.76 -2.30 7.59
N VAL A 176 6.79 -1.97 8.38
CA VAL A 176 6.65 -1.38 9.71
C VAL A 176 7.17 0.06 9.66
N TRP A 177 6.25 1.03 9.69
CA TRP A 177 6.57 2.43 9.91
C TRP A 177 6.29 2.80 11.37
N LEU A 178 7.24 3.48 12.01
CA LEU A 178 7.16 3.84 13.43
C LEU A 178 7.04 5.35 13.60
N SER A 179 6.00 5.78 14.32
CA SER A 179 5.87 7.14 14.84
C SER A 179 6.59 7.33 16.19
N ASP A 180 7.18 6.27 16.73
CA ASP A 180 7.85 6.21 18.01
C ASP A 180 8.96 7.27 18.12
N GLY A 181 8.82 8.18 19.08
CA GLY A 181 9.82 9.21 19.33
C GLY A 181 9.55 10.04 20.58
N SER A 182 10.28 11.14 20.72
CA SER A 182 10.13 12.13 21.79
C SER A 182 9.86 13.51 21.21
N CYS A 183 9.03 14.30 21.89
CA CYS A 183 8.79 15.70 21.56
C CYS A 183 9.70 16.66 22.36
N PHE A 184 10.38 16.18 23.41
CA PHE A 184 11.21 17.01 24.28
C PHE A 184 12.56 16.34 24.60
N PRO A 185 13.66 17.13 24.71
CA PRO A 185 14.92 16.64 25.24
C PRO A 185 14.75 16.03 26.63
N GLY A 186 15.36 14.86 26.86
CA GLY A 186 15.29 14.14 28.13
C GLY A 186 14.05 13.26 28.33
N GLN A 187 13.03 13.35 27.46
CA GLN A 187 11.84 12.49 27.53
C GLN A 187 12.17 11.01 27.28
N LEU A 188 13.12 10.74 26.38
CA LEU A 188 13.56 9.39 26.04
C LEU A 188 15.07 9.25 26.19
N ASN A 189 15.48 8.07 26.66
CA ASN A 189 16.86 7.62 26.51
C ASN A 189 16.99 6.92 25.15
N PHE A 190 17.72 7.52 24.20
CA PHE A 190 17.82 7.01 22.84
C PHE A 190 18.34 5.58 22.74
N ARG A 191 19.32 5.19 23.57
CA ARG A 191 19.86 3.82 23.56
C ARG A 191 18.84 2.81 24.03
N ARG A 192 18.13 3.10 25.12
CA ARG A 192 17.09 2.19 25.64
C ARG A 192 15.90 2.10 24.69
N ALA A 193 15.48 3.23 24.11
CA ALA A 193 14.40 3.27 23.14
C ALA A 193 14.75 2.43 21.91
N PHE A 194 15.94 2.61 21.33
CA PHE A 194 16.41 1.80 20.22
C PHE A 194 16.52 0.30 20.57
N GLN A 195 17.05 -0.04 21.76
CA GLN A 195 17.14 -1.43 22.22
C GLN A 195 15.74 -2.08 22.33
N ASN A 196 14.76 -1.36 22.88
CA ASN A 196 13.38 -1.85 22.94
C ASN A 196 12.78 -2.09 21.55
N THR A 197 13.00 -1.15 20.62
CA THR A 197 12.55 -1.31 19.22
C THR A 197 13.21 -2.52 18.58
N TYR A 198 14.52 -2.69 18.76
CA TYR A 198 15.28 -3.82 18.23
C TYR A 198 14.75 -5.16 18.75
N GLU A 199 14.57 -5.31 20.05
CA GLU A 199 14.01 -6.54 20.66
C GLU A 199 12.60 -6.84 20.16
N SER A 200 11.78 -5.80 19.98
CA SER A 200 10.41 -5.96 19.47
C SER A 200 10.39 -6.38 18.01
N LEU A 201 11.26 -5.78 17.17
CA LEU A 201 11.41 -6.17 15.77
C LEU A 201 12.00 -7.58 15.63
N GLN A 202 12.91 -8.01 16.52
CA GLN A 202 13.38 -9.39 16.54
C GLN A 202 12.24 -10.39 16.82
N ALA A 203 11.33 -10.05 17.75
CA ALA A 203 10.16 -10.89 18.02
C ALA A 203 9.20 -10.97 16.82
N ILE A 204 8.98 -9.86 16.11
CA ILE A 204 8.18 -9.83 14.87
C ILE A 204 8.88 -10.64 13.78
N TYR A 205 10.19 -10.46 13.60
CA TYR A 205 10.99 -11.17 12.62
C TYR A 205 10.94 -12.68 12.83
N ALA A 206 11.00 -13.15 14.07
CA ALA A 206 10.88 -14.56 14.41
C ALA A 206 9.53 -15.19 14.03
N ALA A 207 8.49 -14.36 13.80
CA ALA A 207 7.18 -14.79 13.37
C ALA A 207 6.96 -14.67 11.84
N LEU A 208 7.92 -14.11 11.10
CA LEU A 208 7.83 -14.03 9.65
C LEU A 208 7.83 -15.44 9.02
N PRO A 209 7.03 -15.66 7.97
CA PRO A 209 7.15 -16.86 7.13
C PRO A 209 8.56 -16.99 6.55
N THR A 210 8.97 -18.22 6.25
CA THR A 210 10.30 -18.49 5.68
C THR A 210 10.48 -17.98 4.25
N ASP A 211 9.38 -17.70 3.57
CA ASP A 211 9.28 -17.20 2.20
C ASP A 211 9.01 -15.69 2.13
N TRP A 212 9.14 -14.98 3.26
CA TRP A 212 9.05 -13.51 3.38
C TRP A 212 10.44 -12.88 3.66
#